data_AF-A0A4R4UEG2-F1
#
_entry.id   AF-A0A4R4UEG2-F1
#
_cell.length_a   1.000
_cell.length_b   1.000
_cell.length_c   1.000
_cell.angle_alpha   90.00
_cell.angle_beta   90.00
_cell.angle_gamma   90.00
#
_symmetry.space_group_name_H-M   'P 1'
#
loop_
_entity.id
_entity.type
_entity.pdbx_description
1 polymer ?
#
loop_
_entity_poly.entity_id
_entity_poly.type
_entity_poly.pdbx_seq_one_letter_code
_entity_poly.pdbx_strand_id
1 'polypeptide(L)'
;MYEIAHRVLVLRTDPPRDVVVTLGLPYEEPAGEWSCPYRIDGLAGWEHERKVTAFDSLEAIGLAMVTVRAALAGSHEAKEGLLSWDDAPSGRRARTVYVSVDQEHDIAYVSMKHEMSPGEAVRQAEAGDVIVDYGESGQLLGLEIMNAAAVLPPELRL
;
A
#
# COMPACT_ATOMS: atom_id res chain seq x y z
N MET A 1 -8.55 -10.77 0.66
CA MET A 1 -8.15 -9.38 0.40
C MET A 1 -7.40 -9.29 -0.93
N TYR A 2 -7.73 -8.31 -1.79
CA TYR A 2 -6.84 -7.93 -2.90
C TYR A 2 -5.74 -7.04 -2.33
N GLU A 3 -4.48 -7.47 -2.38
CA GLU A 3 -3.35 -6.75 -1.76
C GLU A 3 -2.94 -5.58 -2.66
N ILE A 4 -2.53 -4.43 -2.11
CA ILE A 4 -1.95 -3.32 -2.90
C ILE A 4 -0.55 -2.94 -2.42
N ALA A 5 -0.21 -3.29 -1.18
CA ALA A 5 1.12 -3.11 -0.64
C ALA A 5 1.48 -4.25 0.32
N HIS A 6 2.77 -4.57 0.35
CA HIS A 6 3.31 -5.62 1.19
C HIS A 6 4.72 -5.25 1.64
N ARG A 7 5.06 -5.57 2.89
CA ARG A 7 6.40 -5.37 3.44
C ARG A 7 6.77 -6.48 4.40
N VAL A 8 8.01 -6.96 4.31
CA VAL A 8 8.58 -7.94 5.25
C VAL A 8 9.54 -7.20 6.18
N LEU A 9 9.44 -7.49 7.47
CA LEU A 9 10.42 -7.12 8.48
C LEU A 9 11.03 -8.41 9.04
N VAL A 10 12.28 -8.34 9.46
CA VAL A 10 12.92 -9.45 10.17
C VAL A 10 12.73 -9.27 11.66
N LEU A 11 12.23 -10.31 12.29
CA LEU A 11 12.19 -10.48 13.73
C LEU A 11 13.41 -11.30 14.17
N ARG A 12 14.31 -10.66 14.94
CA ARG A 12 15.59 -11.21 15.40
C ARG A 12 15.44 -12.21 16.55
N THR A 13 14.64 -13.25 16.37
CA THR A 13 14.61 -14.43 17.24
C THR A 13 15.67 -15.44 16.84
N ASP A 14 15.82 -16.53 17.62
CA ASP A 14 16.60 -17.70 17.23
C ASP A 14 15.67 -18.92 17.07
N PRO A 15 15.40 -19.39 15.83
CA PRO A 15 15.85 -18.83 14.55
C PRO A 15 15.13 -17.51 14.19
N PRO A 16 15.68 -16.67 13.28
CA PRO A 16 15.01 -15.47 12.78
C PRO A 16 13.68 -15.80 12.10
N ARG A 17 12.71 -14.89 12.20
CA ARG A 17 11.37 -15.05 11.63
C ARG A 17 10.95 -13.81 10.86
N ASP A 18 10.05 -13.99 9.91
CA ASP A 18 9.47 -12.88 9.15
C ASP A 18 8.23 -12.32 9.85
N VAL A 19 8.13 -10.99 9.87
CA VAL A 19 6.90 -10.26 10.15
C VAL A 19 6.42 -9.64 8.85
N VAL A 20 5.24 -10.07 8.38
CA VAL A 20 4.70 -9.69 7.08
C VAL A 20 3.54 -8.73 7.28
N VAL A 21 3.68 -7.54 6.70
CA VAL A 21 2.67 -6.50 6.70
C VAL A 21 2.03 -6.46 5.31
N THR A 22 0.70 -6.53 5.26
CA THR A 22 -0.07 -6.43 4.02
C THR A 22 -1.13 -5.35 4.16
N LEU A 23 -1.25 -4.49 3.15
CA LEU A 23 -2.37 -3.58 2.95
C LEU A 23 -3.17 -4.02 1.73
N GLY A 24 -4.49 -4.00 1.84
CA GLY A 24 -5.38 -4.32 0.74
C GLY A 24 -5.97 -3.10 0.06
N LEU A 25 -6.61 -3.36 -1.08
CA LEU A 25 -7.39 -2.38 -1.81
C LEU A 25 -8.57 -1.93 -0.93
N PRO A 26 -8.77 -0.62 -0.74
CA PRO A 26 -9.93 -0.13 -0.04
C PRO A 26 -11.21 -0.44 -0.84
N TYR A 27 -12.30 -0.67 -0.13
CA TYR A 27 -13.61 -0.94 -0.71
C TYR A 27 -14.69 -0.13 -0.01
N GLU A 28 -15.74 0.21 -0.75
CA GLU A 28 -16.91 0.90 -0.22
C GLU A 28 -17.76 -0.08 0.61
N GLU A 29 -18.15 0.36 1.81
CA GLU A 29 -19.08 -0.33 2.69
C GLU A 29 -20.53 0.01 2.32
N PRO A 30 -21.51 -0.81 2.72
CA PRO A 30 -22.93 -0.55 2.42
C PRO A 30 -23.46 0.81 2.92
N ALA A 31 -22.81 1.41 3.92
CA ALA A 31 -23.18 2.71 4.48
C ALA A 31 -22.55 3.90 3.72
N GLY A 32 -21.73 3.66 2.69
CA GLY A 32 -21.03 4.69 1.90
C GLY A 32 -19.66 5.10 2.48
N GLU A 33 -19.26 4.55 3.62
CA GLU A 33 -17.92 4.70 4.16
C GLU A 33 -16.93 3.80 3.41
N TRP A 34 -15.64 4.06 3.57
CA TRP A 34 -14.58 3.29 2.91
C TRP A 34 -13.76 2.50 3.92
N SER A 35 -13.62 1.20 3.70
CA SER A 35 -12.80 0.32 4.52
C SER A 35 -11.52 -0.07 3.80
N CYS A 36 -10.39 0.04 4.50
CA CYS A 36 -9.11 -0.49 4.03
C CYS A 36 -8.67 -1.67 4.91
N PRO A 37 -8.61 -2.88 4.35
CA PRO A 37 -8.17 -4.06 5.07
C PRO A 37 -6.63 -4.11 5.18
N TYR A 38 -6.12 -4.65 6.28
CA TYR A 38 -4.70 -4.85 6.52
C TYR A 38 -4.46 -6.10 7.38
N ARG A 39 -3.23 -6.62 7.34
CA ARG A 39 -2.81 -7.77 8.15
C ARG A 39 -1.35 -7.65 8.56
N ILE A 40 -1.00 -8.14 9.75
CA ILE A 40 0.38 -8.26 10.24
C ILE A 40 0.59 -9.69 10.71
N ASP A 41 1.21 -10.52 9.87
CA ASP A 41 1.53 -11.91 10.17
C ASP A 41 2.89 -12.00 10.88
N GLY A 42 3.04 -12.96 11.81
CA GLY A 42 4.30 -13.18 12.54
C GLY A 42 4.51 -12.26 13.75
N LEU A 43 3.54 -11.39 14.06
CA LEU A 43 3.53 -10.54 15.26
C LEU A 43 2.42 -10.98 16.22
N ALA A 44 2.78 -11.35 17.44
CA ALA A 44 1.86 -11.95 18.40
C ALA A 44 0.64 -11.03 18.66
N GLY A 45 -0.57 -11.59 18.49
CA GLY A 45 -1.83 -10.86 18.70
C GLY A 45 -2.30 -10.01 17.50
N TRP A 46 -1.53 -10.00 16.41
CA TRP A 46 -1.86 -9.23 15.20
C TRP A 46 -2.13 -10.10 13.97
N GLU A 47 -2.01 -11.43 14.08
CA GLU A 47 -2.08 -12.42 12.99
C GLU A 47 -3.50 -12.68 12.45
N HIS A 48 -4.29 -11.62 12.28
CA HIS A 48 -5.65 -11.67 11.74
C HIS A 48 -5.87 -10.49 10.80
N GLU A 49 -6.70 -10.70 9.78
CA GLU A 49 -7.16 -9.61 8.94
C GLU A 49 -7.96 -8.61 9.78
N ARG A 50 -7.63 -7.34 9.66
CA ARG A 50 -8.29 -6.20 10.30
C ARG A 50 -8.65 -5.19 9.22
N LYS A 51 -9.49 -4.23 9.57
CA LYS A 51 -9.78 -3.08 8.70
C LYS A 51 -9.87 -1.81 9.51
N VAL A 52 -9.61 -0.69 8.85
CA VAL A 52 -10.01 0.63 9.31
C VAL A 52 -11.06 1.18 8.37
N THR A 53 -11.93 2.05 8.87
CA THR A 53 -13.00 2.68 8.09
C THR A 53 -12.84 4.21 8.16
N ALA A 54 -13.03 4.88 7.02
CA ALA A 54 -12.84 6.31 6.84
C ALA A 54 -13.86 6.86 5.82
N PHE A 55 -13.83 8.18 5.54
CA PHE A 55 -14.83 8.80 4.67
C PHE A 55 -14.60 8.51 3.18
N ASP A 56 -13.34 8.37 2.77
CA ASP A 56 -12.97 8.05 1.40
C ASP A 56 -11.86 7.00 1.31
N SER A 57 -11.65 6.50 0.08
CA SER A 57 -10.69 5.43 -0.20
C SER A 57 -9.24 5.80 0.13
N LEU A 58 -8.85 7.07 -0.06
CA LEU A 58 -7.49 7.54 0.21
C LEU A 58 -7.27 7.71 1.73
N GLU A 59 -8.23 8.27 2.43
CA GLU A 59 -8.21 8.38 3.90
C GLU A 59 -8.15 6.99 4.54
N ALA A 60 -8.93 6.03 4.03
CA ALA A 60 -8.90 4.65 4.52
C ALA A 60 -7.50 4.02 4.36
N ILE A 61 -6.84 4.21 3.22
CA ILE A 61 -5.45 3.77 3.00
C ILE A 61 -4.50 4.47 3.99
N GLY A 62 -4.59 5.79 4.11
CA GLY A 62 -3.74 6.57 5.01
C GLY A 62 -3.87 6.11 6.47
N LEU A 63 -5.11 5.88 6.92
CA LEU A 63 -5.40 5.40 8.26
C LEU A 63 -4.89 3.97 8.48
N ALA A 64 -4.97 3.10 7.47
CA ALA A 64 -4.43 1.74 7.55
C ALA A 64 -2.91 1.77 7.70
N MET A 65 -2.23 2.62 6.92
CA MET A 65 -0.78 2.82 7.02
C MET A 65 -0.36 3.33 8.40
N VAL A 66 -1.07 4.33 8.95
CA VAL A 66 -0.79 4.87 10.30
C VAL A 66 -1.05 3.82 11.38
N THR A 67 -2.14 3.07 11.27
CA THR A 67 -2.51 2.01 12.23
C THR A 67 -1.47 0.90 12.24
N VAL A 68 -1.02 0.44 11.08
CA VAL A 68 0.04 -0.56 10.96
C VAL A 68 1.35 -0.04 11.56
N ARG A 69 1.74 1.21 11.28
CA ARG A 69 2.95 1.80 11.87
C ARG A 69 2.87 1.86 13.39
N ALA A 70 1.71 2.25 13.93
CA ALA A 70 1.47 2.29 15.37
C ALA A 70 1.50 0.89 16.00
N ALA A 71 0.92 -0.11 15.33
CA ALA A 71 0.94 -1.51 15.77
C ALA A 71 2.37 -2.05 15.86
N LEU A 72 3.17 -1.85 14.80
CA LEU A 72 4.57 -2.27 14.77
C LEU A 72 5.37 -1.56 15.85
N ALA A 73 5.31 -0.23 15.92
CA ALA A 73 6.07 0.56 16.91
C ALA A 73 5.64 0.27 18.37
N GLY A 74 4.37 -0.07 18.58
CA GLY A 74 3.81 -0.38 19.89
C GLY A 74 4.07 -1.81 20.37
N SER A 75 4.50 -2.70 19.47
CA SER A 75 4.77 -4.10 19.78
C SER A 75 5.88 -4.28 20.81
N HIS A 76 5.87 -5.41 21.51
CA HIS A 76 6.95 -5.75 22.44
C HIS A 76 8.28 -5.91 21.68
N GLU A 77 8.22 -6.59 20.54
CA GLU A 77 9.34 -6.88 19.66
C GLU A 77 10.03 -5.61 19.15
N ALA A 78 9.27 -4.57 18.79
CA ALA A 78 9.85 -3.26 18.45
C ALA A 78 10.52 -2.60 19.65
N LYS A 79 9.87 -2.64 20.82
CA LYS A 79 10.40 -2.01 22.05
C LYS A 79 11.70 -2.67 22.52
N GLU A 80 11.86 -3.96 22.28
CA GLU A 80 13.09 -4.71 22.54
C GLU A 80 14.13 -4.59 21.41
N GLY A 81 13.85 -3.83 20.35
CA GLY A 81 14.78 -3.64 19.22
C GLY A 81 14.96 -4.88 18.34
N LEU A 82 14.00 -5.81 18.38
CA LEU A 82 14.08 -7.09 17.65
C LEU A 82 13.54 -7.00 16.22
N LEU A 83 12.75 -5.98 15.89
CA LEU A 83 12.24 -5.75 14.54
C LEU A 83 13.23 -4.93 13.71
N SER A 84 13.59 -5.44 12.54
CA SER A 84 14.53 -4.81 11.61
C SER A 84 13.92 -4.69 10.21
N TRP A 85 14.22 -3.56 9.57
CA TRP A 85 13.77 -3.23 8.22
C TRP A 85 14.77 -3.61 7.13
N ASP A 86 16.00 -4.00 7.50
CA ASP A 86 17.18 -3.93 6.62
C ASP A 86 17.41 -5.16 5.74
N ASP A 87 16.67 -6.25 5.94
CA ASP A 87 16.81 -7.42 5.10
C ASP A 87 15.83 -7.35 3.92
N ALA A 88 16.39 -7.15 2.72
CA ALA A 88 15.63 -7.16 1.49
C ALA A 88 14.80 -8.45 1.39
N PRO A 89 13.52 -8.38 1.00
CA PRO A 89 12.66 -9.56 0.95
C PRO A 89 13.31 -10.64 0.05
N SER A 90 13.45 -11.85 0.59
CA SER A 90 14.11 -13.00 -0.02
C SER A 90 13.35 -13.60 -1.22
N GLY A 91 12.36 -12.90 -1.77
CA GLY A 91 11.56 -13.37 -2.89
C GLY A 91 10.89 -12.25 -3.68
N ARG A 92 11.00 -12.32 -5.01
CA ARG A 92 10.23 -11.48 -5.94
C ARG A 92 8.79 -11.97 -5.97
N ARG A 93 7.90 -11.36 -5.17
CA ARG A 93 6.46 -11.67 -5.19
C ARG A 93 5.74 -10.85 -6.26
N ALA A 94 4.63 -11.37 -6.78
CA ALA A 94 3.80 -10.70 -7.76
C ALA A 94 3.34 -9.33 -7.23
N ARG A 95 3.71 -8.26 -7.94
CA ARG A 95 3.17 -6.91 -7.70
C ARG A 95 1.68 -6.95 -8.04
N THR A 96 0.83 -6.50 -7.14
CA THR A 96 -0.62 -6.43 -7.32
C THR A 96 -1.10 -5.05 -7.80
N VAL A 97 -0.17 -4.11 -7.96
CA VAL A 97 -0.37 -2.85 -8.69
C VAL A 97 0.40 -2.91 -10.00
N TYR A 98 -0.12 -2.23 -11.01
CA TYR A 98 0.41 -2.21 -12.36
C TYR A 98 1.08 -0.87 -12.62
N VAL A 99 2.36 -0.88 -12.98
CA VAL A 99 3.13 0.34 -13.20
C VAL A 99 3.49 0.46 -14.66
N SER A 100 3.15 1.60 -15.27
CA SER A 100 3.64 2.00 -16.59
C SER A 100 4.44 3.28 -16.46
N VAL A 101 5.59 3.35 -17.13
CA VAL A 101 6.49 4.50 -17.05
C VAL A 101 6.65 5.11 -18.44
N ASP A 102 6.42 6.41 -18.52
CA ASP A 102 6.79 7.26 -19.65
C ASP A 102 8.15 7.90 -19.34
N GLN A 103 9.20 7.32 -19.90
CA GLN A 103 10.57 7.81 -19.70
C GLN A 103 10.86 9.13 -20.43
N GLU A 104 10.12 9.44 -21.50
CA GLU A 104 10.32 10.67 -22.26
C GLU A 104 9.85 11.89 -21.46
N HIS A 105 8.74 11.72 -20.74
CA HIS A 105 8.13 12.79 -19.95
C HIS A 105 8.45 12.70 -18.44
N ASP A 106 9.18 11.67 -18.00
CA ASP A 106 9.47 11.36 -16.60
C ASP A 106 8.21 11.23 -15.73
N ILE A 107 7.24 10.48 -16.24
CA ILE A 107 5.94 10.22 -15.62
C ILE A 107 5.79 8.72 -15.36
N ALA A 108 5.15 8.35 -14.25
CA ALA A 108 4.72 6.99 -14.02
C ALA A 108 3.27 6.92 -13.58
N TYR A 109 2.56 5.94 -14.12
CA TYR A 109 1.21 5.61 -13.70
C TYR A 109 1.22 4.33 -12.89
N VAL A 110 0.67 4.38 -11.67
CA VAL A 110 0.44 3.23 -10.81
C VAL A 110 -1.04 2.94 -10.77
N SER A 111 -1.49 1.89 -11.47
CA SER A 111 -2.88 1.46 -11.48
C SER A 111 -3.16 0.40 -10.42
N MET A 112 -4.31 0.52 -9.77
CA MET A 112 -4.81 -0.43 -8.79
C MET A 112 -5.41 -1.70 -9.43
N LYS A 113 -5.60 -1.70 -10.76
CA LYS A 113 -6.12 -2.83 -11.53
C LYS A 113 -5.42 -2.99 -12.87
N HIS A 114 -5.57 -4.14 -13.52
CA HIS A 114 -4.77 -4.49 -14.71
C HIS A 114 -5.06 -3.60 -15.92
N GLU A 115 -6.34 -3.30 -16.15
CA GLU A 115 -6.81 -2.52 -17.29
C GLU A 115 -7.71 -1.39 -16.82
N MET A 116 -7.33 -0.17 -17.19
CA MET A 116 -8.12 1.04 -17.03
C MET A 116 -8.75 1.40 -18.38
N SER A 117 -10.08 1.47 -18.45
CA SER A 117 -10.77 1.93 -19.66
C SER A 117 -10.77 3.46 -19.71
N PRO A 118 -10.73 4.07 -20.92
CA PRO A 118 -10.90 5.51 -21.05
C PRO A 118 -12.19 6.00 -20.38
N GLY A 119 -12.08 7.07 -19.60
CA GLY A 119 -13.22 7.69 -18.89
C GLY A 119 -13.58 7.04 -17.55
N GLU A 120 -12.86 6.02 -17.09
CA GLU A 120 -13.10 5.46 -15.75
C GLU A 120 -12.66 6.39 -14.62
N ALA A 121 -11.59 7.16 -14.82
CA ALA A 121 -11.20 8.22 -13.90
C ALA A 121 -12.10 9.44 -14.15
N VAL A 122 -13.16 9.57 -13.33
CA VAL A 122 -14.15 10.65 -13.48
C VAL A 122 -13.84 11.85 -12.57
N ARG A 123 -12.98 11.66 -11.56
CA ARG A 123 -12.53 12.72 -10.67
C ARG A 123 -11.04 12.58 -10.41
N GLN A 124 -10.34 13.71 -10.47
CA GLN A 124 -8.91 13.78 -10.20
C GLN A 124 -8.65 14.75 -9.04
N ALA A 125 -7.61 14.47 -8.25
CA ALA A 125 -7.11 15.38 -7.23
C ALA A 125 -5.60 15.54 -7.37
N GLU A 126 -5.14 16.79 -7.39
CA GLU A 126 -3.70 17.11 -7.43
C GLU A 126 -3.13 17.20 -6.01
N ALA A 127 -1.99 16.56 -5.80
CA ALA A 127 -1.27 16.52 -4.53
C ALA A 127 0.25 16.63 -4.80
N GLY A 128 0.72 17.86 -5.05
CA GLY A 128 2.11 18.11 -5.43
C GLY A 128 2.41 17.51 -6.80
N ASP A 129 3.43 16.66 -6.88
CA ASP A 129 3.84 15.96 -8.11
C ASP A 129 3.02 14.69 -8.39
N VAL A 130 1.85 14.53 -7.74
CA VAL A 130 0.99 13.35 -7.88
C VAL A 130 -0.43 13.76 -8.22
N ILE A 131 -1.00 13.13 -9.25
CA ILE A 131 -2.43 13.18 -9.57
C ILE A 131 -3.07 11.87 -9.12
N VAL A 132 -4.14 11.98 -8.35
CA VAL A 132 -4.89 10.85 -7.81
C VAL A 132 -6.17 10.68 -8.60
N ASP A 133 -6.33 9.51 -9.23
CA ASP A 133 -7.49 9.18 -10.05
C ASP A 133 -8.56 8.43 -9.24
N TYR A 134 -9.78 8.94 -9.29
CA TYR A 134 -10.95 8.33 -8.67
C TYR A 134 -12.01 7.93 -9.69
N GLY A 135 -12.65 6.80 -9.44
CA GLY A 135 -13.85 6.37 -10.16
C GLY A 135 -15.13 7.00 -9.61
N GLU A 136 -16.27 6.69 -10.23
CA GLU A 136 -17.57 7.30 -9.91
C GLU A 136 -18.00 7.16 -8.45
N SER A 137 -17.75 6.01 -7.83
CA SER A 137 -18.04 5.78 -6.40
C SER A 137 -16.97 6.36 -5.46
N GLY A 138 -15.90 6.98 -5.97
CA GLY A 138 -14.80 7.49 -5.16
C GLY A 138 -13.71 6.45 -4.83
N GLN A 139 -13.73 5.29 -5.49
CA GLN A 139 -12.65 4.31 -5.45
C GLN A 139 -11.37 4.90 -6.03
N LEU A 140 -10.24 4.63 -5.38
CA LEU A 140 -8.92 4.91 -5.93
C LEU A 140 -8.64 3.97 -7.10
N LEU A 141 -8.41 4.54 -8.29
CA LEU A 141 -8.14 3.79 -9.50
C LEU A 141 -6.65 3.78 -9.86
N GLY A 142 -5.96 4.89 -9.60
CA GLY A 142 -4.54 5.00 -9.89
C GLY A 142 -3.91 6.30 -9.41
N LEU A 143 -2.59 6.37 -9.60
CA LEU A 143 -1.76 7.51 -9.28
C LEU A 143 -0.90 7.83 -10.50
N GLU A 144 -0.97 9.04 -11.01
CA GLU A 144 0.01 9.58 -11.94
C GLU A 144 1.06 10.35 -11.15
N ILE A 145 2.33 10.02 -11.35
CA ILE A 145 3.46 10.56 -10.60
C ILE A 145 4.35 11.30 -11.61
N MET A 146 4.48 12.61 -11.43
CA MET A 146 5.45 13.44 -12.12
C MET A 146 6.83 13.29 -11.47
N ASN A 147 7.89 13.50 -12.24
CA ASN A 147 9.28 13.31 -11.76
C ASN A 147 9.48 11.88 -11.21
N ALA A 148 8.97 10.90 -11.94
CA ALA A 148 8.89 9.51 -11.51
C ALA A 148 10.27 8.92 -11.17
N ALA A 149 11.32 9.36 -11.85
CA ALA A 149 12.70 8.96 -11.58
C ALA A 149 13.20 9.41 -10.19
N ALA A 150 12.61 10.41 -9.55
CA ALA A 150 12.95 10.78 -8.18
C ALA A 150 12.20 9.94 -7.13
N VAL A 151 11.02 9.43 -7.47
CA VAL A 151 10.08 8.83 -6.50
C VAL A 151 10.05 7.30 -6.57
N LEU A 152 10.01 6.73 -7.79
CA LEU A 152 9.87 5.29 -7.95
C LEU A 152 11.17 4.56 -7.63
N PRO A 153 11.13 3.42 -6.92
CA PRO A 153 12.27 2.51 -6.82
C PRO A 153 12.81 2.11 -8.22
N PRO A 154 14.13 1.96 -8.40
CA PRO A 154 14.72 1.61 -9.71
C PRO A 154 14.10 0.36 -10.35
N GLU A 155 13.69 -0.61 -9.55
CA GLU A 155 13.10 -1.88 -10.00
C GLU A 155 11.68 -1.70 -10.59
N LEU A 156 11.08 -0.52 -10.41
CA LEU A 156 9.76 -0.14 -10.92
C LEU A 156 9.85 0.79 -12.14
N ARG A 157 11.05 1.19 -12.57
CA ARG A 157 11.28 2.08 -13.73
C ARG A 157 11.56 1.34 -15.05
N LEU A 158 11.37 0.03 -15.05
CA LEU A 158 11.73 -0.89 -16.14
C LEU A 158 10.65 -0.97 -17.21
#